data_AF-A0A9D9RGC1-F1
#
_entry.id   AF-A0A9D9RGC1-F1
#
_cell.length_a   1.000
_cell.length_b   1.000
_cell.length_c   1.000
_cell.angle_alpha   90.00
_cell.angle_beta   90.00
_cell.angle_gamma   90.00
#
_symmetry.space_group_name_H-M   'P 1'
#
loop_
_entity.id
_entity.type
_entity.pdbx_description
1 polymer ?
#
loop_
_entity_poly.entity_id
_entity_poly.type
_entity_poly.pdbx_seq_one_letter_code
_entity_poly.pdbx_strand_id
1 'polypeptide(L)' 'MIEGVHYYIDPKGKWVFTAAYHEGRGYCCGEACKHCPFDYDAVPEPIKTRAQLIRATLSKTSTDAIHSKD' A
#
# COMPACT_ATOMS: atom_id res chain seq x y z
N MET A 1 10.22 -0.58 16.84
CA MET A 1 9.45 -1.25 15.77
C MET A 1 9.04 -2.62 16.30
N ILE A 2 7.84 -3.08 15.98
CA ILE A 2 7.22 -4.31 16.49
C ILE A 2 6.71 -5.08 15.27
N GLU A 3 7.12 -6.34 15.13
CA GLU A 3 6.67 -7.24 14.07
C GLU A 3 5.15 -7.48 14.18
N GLY A 4 4.46 -7.55 13.05
CA GLY A 4 2.99 -7.64 12.97
C GLY A 4 2.26 -6.32 13.13
N VAL A 5 2.87 -5.32 13.80
CA VAL A 5 2.28 -3.98 13.94
C VAL A 5 2.88 -3.01 12.93
N HIS A 6 4.20 -2.86 12.93
CA HIS A 6 4.91 -1.88 12.11
C HIS A 6 5.44 -2.47 10.80
N TYR A 7 5.73 -3.76 10.78
CA TYR A 7 6.21 -4.45 9.60
C TYR A 7 5.89 -5.94 9.68
N TYR A 8 6.00 -6.63 8.55
CA TYR A 8 6.07 -8.08 8.48
C TYR A 8 7.08 -8.47 7.39
N ILE A 9 7.56 -9.72 7.42
CA ILE A 9 8.40 -10.29 6.37
C ILE A 9 7.49 -11.06 5.41
N ASP A 10 7.53 -10.73 4.11
CA ASP A 10 6.75 -11.43 3.10
C ASP A 10 7.35 -12.82 2.79
N PRO A 11 6.63 -13.72 2.08
CA PRO A 11 7.17 -15.04 1.72
C PRO A 11 8.44 -15.01 0.86
N LYS A 12 8.82 -13.84 0.33
CA LYS A 12 10.05 -13.62 -0.43
C LYS A 12 11.19 -13.06 0.44
N GLY A 13 11.01 -13.01 1.75
CA GLY A 13 11.99 -12.48 2.70
C GLY A 13 12.10 -10.95 2.72
N LYS A 14 11.14 -10.23 2.12
CA LYS A 14 11.17 -8.77 2.07
C LYS A 14 10.44 -8.16 3.25
N TRP A 15 11.03 -7.10 3.80
CA TRP A 15 10.41 -6.29 4.82
C TRP A 15 9.30 -5.45 4.20
N VAL A 16 8.09 -5.58 4.72
CA VAL A 16 6.93 -4.81 4.29
C VAL A 16 6.43 -3.99 5.48
N PHE A 17 6.65 -2.68 5.43
CA PHE A 17 6.15 -1.75 6.42
C PHE A 17 4.65 -1.55 6.28
N THR A 18 3.95 -1.52 7.42
CA THR A 18 2.50 -1.33 7.50
C THR A 18 2.15 0.16 7.51
N ALA A 19 0.86 0.47 7.39
CA ALA A 19 0.36 1.83 7.56
C ALA A 19 0.74 2.43 8.92
N ALA A 20 0.65 1.65 10.01
CA ALA A 20 0.99 2.11 11.37
C ALA A 20 2.45 2.56 11.50
N TYR A 21 3.39 1.93 10.79
CA TYR A 21 4.76 2.42 10.73
C TYR A 21 4.87 3.77 10.01
N HIS A 22 4.17 3.93 8.90
CA HIS A 22 4.17 5.17 8.13
C HIS A 22 3.43 6.31 8.86
N GLU A 23 2.33 6.03 9.54
CA GLU A 23 1.63 6.99 10.40
C GLU A 23 2.52 7.44 11.55
N GLY A 24 3.23 6.51 12.22
CA GLY A 24 4.21 6.85 13.24
C GLY A 24 5.39 7.67 12.73
N ARG A 25 5.75 7.54 11.44
CA ARG A 25 6.74 8.42 10.78
C ARG A 25 6.18 9.83 10.53
N GLY A 26 4.88 9.96 10.31
CA GLY A 26 4.18 11.23 10.17
C GLY A 26 4.27 11.90 8.80
N TYR A 27 4.95 11.29 7.82
CA TYR A 27 5.03 11.81 6.45
C TYR A 27 5.29 10.69 5.44
N CYS A 28 4.96 10.95 4.17
CA CYS A 28 5.24 10.03 3.08
C CYS A 28 6.71 10.05 2.68
N CYS A 29 7.29 8.86 2.50
CA CYS A 29 8.70 8.71 2.21
C CYS A 29 9.08 8.86 0.74
N GLY A 30 8.13 9.00 -0.19
CA GLY A 30 8.40 9.14 -1.62
C GLY A 30 8.67 7.83 -2.38
N GLU A 31 8.65 6.68 -1.69
CA GLU A 31 9.06 5.37 -2.24
C GLU A 31 7.90 4.48 -2.73
N ALA A 32 6.72 5.06 -2.97
CA ALA A 32 5.52 4.33 -3.44
C ALA A 32 5.19 3.04 -2.66
N CYS A 33 5.29 3.08 -1.32
CA CYS A 33 5.13 1.91 -0.46
C CYS A 33 3.74 1.26 -0.53
N LYS A 34 3.69 -0.08 -0.41
CA LYS A 34 2.46 -0.88 -0.49
C LYS A 34 1.34 -0.41 0.44
N HIS A 35 1.69 -0.02 1.66
CA HIS A 35 0.74 0.38 2.72
C HIS A 35 0.79 1.88 3.00
N CYS A 36 1.04 2.72 1.98
CA CYS A 36 1.12 4.16 2.15
C CYS A 36 -0.23 4.76 2.62
N PRO A 37 -0.28 5.40 3.80
CA PRO A 37 -1.50 6.04 4.30
C PRO A 37 -1.70 7.46 3.72
N PHE A 38 -0.66 8.05 3.12
CA PHE A 38 -0.64 9.45 2.67
C PHE A 38 -0.96 9.64 1.17
N ASP A 39 -1.61 8.66 0.56
CA ASP A 39 -1.95 8.66 -0.88
C ASP A 39 -0.80 9.07 -1.82
N TYR A 40 0.42 8.62 -1.49
CA TYR A 40 1.61 8.82 -2.31
C TYR A 40 1.93 10.31 -2.59
N ASP A 41 1.57 11.24 -1.69
CA ASP A 41 1.74 12.69 -1.86
C ASP A 41 3.17 13.13 -2.24
N ALA A 42 4.20 12.55 -1.62
CA ALA A 42 5.62 12.84 -1.84
C ALA A 42 6.28 11.98 -2.93
N VAL A 43 5.53 11.10 -3.61
CA VAL A 43 6.07 10.27 -4.69
C VAL A 43 6.12 11.10 -5.98
N PRO A 44 7.23 11.11 -6.74
CA PRO A 44 7.31 11.85 -7.99
C PRO A 44 6.49 11.20 -9.10
N GLU A 45 6.03 12.01 -10.05
CA GLU A 45 5.46 11.49 -11.29
C GLU A 45 6.55 10.88 -12.20
N PRO A 46 6.23 9.84 -12.99
CA PRO A 46 4.92 9.20 -13.17
C PRO A 46 4.63 8.07 -12.15
N ILE A 47 5.47 7.89 -11.14
CA ILE A 47 5.39 6.76 -10.20
C ILE A 47 4.15 6.88 -9.32
N LYS A 48 3.82 8.09 -8.86
CA LYS A 48 2.61 8.38 -8.08
C LYS A 48 1.34 7.95 -8.82
N THR A 49 1.15 8.45 -10.05
CA THR A 49 -0.02 8.07 -10.88
C THR A 49 -0.12 6.56 -11.04
N ARG A 50 1.00 5.88 -11.32
CA ARG A 50 1.01 4.41 -11.46
C ARG A 50 0.62 3.69 -10.17
N ALA A 51 1.13 4.13 -9.02
CA ALA A 51 0.82 3.53 -7.72
C ALA A 51 -0.67 3.70 -7.36
N GLN A 52 -1.24 4.89 -7.59
CA GLN A 52 -2.66 5.16 -7.39
C GLN A 52 -3.55 4.28 -8.27
N LEU A 53 -3.22 4.12 -9.56
CA LEU A 53 -3.95 3.24 -10.48
C LEU A 53 -3.92 1.77 -10.04
N ILE A 54 -2.76 1.27 -9.60
CA ILE A 54 -2.62 -0.09 -9.08
C ILE A 54 -3.51 -0.27 -7.83
N ARG A 55 -3.46 0.66 -6.87
CA ARG A 55 -4.28 0.62 -5.66
C ARG A 55 -5.78 0.64 -5.98
N ALA A 56 -6.22 1.51 -6.89
CA ALA A 56 -7.60 1.60 -7.31
C ALA A 56 -8.10 0.31 -7.99
N THR A 57 -7.26 -0.30 -8.83
CA THR A 57 -7.60 -1.55 -9.51
C THR A 57 -7.75 -2.70 -8.52
N LEU A 58 -6.81 -2.84 -7.57
CA LEU A 58 -6.87 -3.86 -6.53
C LEU A 58 -8.12 -3.73 -5.64
N SER A 59 -8.60 -2.50 -5.40
CA SER A 59 -9.82 -2.26 -4.63
C SER A 59 -11.09 -2.69 -5.37
N LYS A 60 -11.12 -2.68 -6.70
CA LYS A 60 -12.30 -3.05 -7.50
C LYS A 60 -12.48 -4.56 -7.62
N THR A 61 -11.38 -5.30 -7.76
CA THR A 61 -11.39 -6.76 -7.93
C THR A 61 -12.06 -7.50 -6.77
N SER A 62 -12.10 -6.93 -5.56
CA SER A 62 -12.78 -7.52 -4.40
C SER A 62 -14.31 -7.36 -4.42
N THR A 63 -14.85 -6.36 -5.11
CA THR A 63 -16.29 -6.10 -5.16
C THR A 63 -16.96 -6.85 -6.33
N ASP A 64 -16.27 -6.92 -7.46
CA ASP A 64 -16.78 -7.59 -8.67
C ASP A 64 -16.89 -9.13 -8.50
N ALA A 65 -16.08 -9.72 -7.62
CA ALA A 65 -16.11 -11.15 -7.31
C ALA A 65 -17.38 -11.61 -6.55
N ILE A 66 -18.22 -10.69 -6.08
CA ILE A 66 -19.44 -11.01 -5.33
C ILE A 66 -20.68 -11.08 -6.24
N HIS A 67 -20.61 -10.61 -7.50
CA HIS A 67 -21.78 -10.47 -8.39
C HIS A 67 -21.90 -11.51 -9.54
N SER A 68 -21.24 -12.67 -9.45
CA SER A 68 -21.49 -13.80 -10.36
C SER A 68 -22.11 -14.99 -9.62
N LYS A 69 -23.43 -14.94 -9.45
CA LYS A 69 -24.28 -16.13 -9.28
C LYS A 69 -25.41 -16.03 -10.30
N ASP A 70 -25.16 -16.59 -11.48
CA ASP A 70 -26.20 -17.06 -12.41
C ASP A 70 -26.05 -18.58 -12.54
#